data_AF-A0A940FT72-F1
#
_entry.id   AF-A0A940FT72-F1
#
_cell.length_a   1.000
_cell.length_b   1.000
_cell.length_c   1.000
_cell.angle_alpha   90.00
_cell.angle_beta   90.00
_cell.angle_gamma   90.00
#
_symmetry.space_group_name_H-M   'P 1'
#
loop_
_entity.id
_entity.type
_entity.pdbx_description
1 polymer ?
#
loop_
_entity_poly.entity_id
_entity_poly.type
_entity_poly.pdbx_seq_one_letter_code
_entity_poly.pdbx_strand_id
1 'polypeptide(L)' 'MDDFIAARSQMALSLGFHIIFSCIGMVMPFFMAVSHFYWLRSGKKVYLNVTKAWSKG' A
#
# COMPACT_ATOMS: atom_id res chain seq x y z
N MET A 1 32.06 18.94 7.63
CA MET A 1 31.35 18.20 8.71
C MET A 1 29.84 18.32 8.55
N ASP A 2 29.32 19.43 8.01
CA ASP A 2 27.90 19.59 7.62
C ASP A 2 27.44 18.62 6.52
N ASP A 3 28.28 18.34 5.53
CA ASP A 3 27.91 17.53 4.35
C ASP A 3 27.55 16.08 4.70
N PHE A 4 28.15 15.52 5.75
CA PHE A 4 27.84 14.17 6.23
C PHE A 4 26.45 14.11 6.90
N ILE A 5 26.05 15.18 7.59
CA ILE A 5 24.73 15.29 8.20
C ILE A 5 23.67 15.55 7.12
N ALA A 6 23.98 16.40 6.14
CA ALA A 6 23.13 16.65 4.98
C ALA A 6 22.92 15.39 4.12
N ALA A 7 23.98 14.62 3.84
CA ALA A 7 23.88 13.37 3.09
C ALA A 7 23.07 12.30 3.85
N ARG A 8 23.25 12.19 5.17
CA ARG A 8 22.47 11.27 6.03
C ARG A 8 21.00 11.66 6.11
N SER A 9 20.70 12.95 6.25
CA SER A 9 19.31 13.43 6.32
C SER A 9 18.59 13.25 4.98
N GLN A 10 19.28 13.45 3.86
CA GLN A 10 18.75 13.18 2.52
C GLN A 10 18.42 11.69 2.33
N MET A 11 19.33 10.80 2.72
CA MET A 11 19.09 9.35 2.66
C MET A 11 17.92 8.92 3.57
N ALA A 12 17.85 9.46 4.79
CA ALA A 12 16.78 9.17 5.74
C ALA A 12 15.40 9.64 5.25
N LEU A 13 15.32 10.83 4.63
CA LEU A 13 14.08 11.34 4.04
C LEU A 13 13.61 10.46 2.89
N SER A 14 14.48 10.17 1.91
CA SER A 14 14.13 9.31 0.78
C SER A 14 13.68 7.92 1.23
N LEU A 15 14.39 7.31 2.18
CA LEU A 15 14.02 5.99 2.70
C LEU A 15 12.73 6.03 3.52
N GLY A 16 12.52 7.07 4.33
CA GLY A 16 11.30 7.25 5.12
C GLY A 16 10.04 7.34 4.25
N PHE A 17 10.07 8.14 3.19
CA PHE A 17 8.98 8.16 2.20
C PHE A 17 8.83 6.81 1.50
N HIS A 18 9.94 6.20 1.08
CA HIS A 18 9.92 4.92 0.36
C HIS A 18 9.27 3.79 1.17
N ILE A 19 9.52 3.71 2.49
CA ILE A 19 8.95 2.69 3.37
C ILE A 19 7.43 2.82 3.45
N ILE A 20 6.91 4.04 3.63
CA ILE A 20 5.46 4.28 3.76
C ILE A 20 4.73 3.84 2.49
N PHE A 21 5.22 4.26 1.33
CA PHE A 21 4.62 3.88 0.05
C PHE A 21 4.82 2.39 -0.28
N SER A 22 5.96 1.80 0.09
CA SER A 22 6.20 0.35 -0.10
C SER A 22 5.25 -0.51 0.73
N CYS A 23 5.04 -0.15 1.99
CA CYS A 23 4.11 -0.87 2.86
C CYS A 23 2.66 -0.78 2.34
N ILE A 24 2.22 0.42 1.93
CA ILE A 24 0.88 0.60 1.35
C ILE A 24 0.74 -0.19 0.04
N GLY A 25 1.77 -0.18 -0.80
CA GLY A 25 1.80 -0.90 -2.08
C GLY A 25 1.73 -2.42 -1.92
N MET A 26 2.31 -3.02 -0.87
CA MET A 26 2.17 -4.45 -0.59
C MET A 26 0.79 -4.82 -0.02
N VAL A 27 0.20 -3.91 0.77
CA VAL A 27 -1.06 -4.16 1.48
C VAL A 27 -2.27 -4.05 0.56
N MET A 28 -2.27 -3.13 -0.40
CA MET A 28 -3.36 -2.99 -1.39
C MET A 28 -3.71 -4.27 -2.17
N PRO A 29 -2.77 -4.96 -2.83
CA PRO A 29 -3.07 -6.19 -3.57
C PRO A 29 -3.49 -7.33 -2.64
N PHE A 30 -2.98 -7.37 -1.41
CA PHE A 30 -3.41 -8.36 -0.42
C PHE A 30 -4.89 -8.17 -0.05
N PHE A 31 -5.30 -6.94 0.26
CA PHE A 31 -6.71 -6.65 0.55
C PHE A 31 -7.62 -6.91 -0.67
N MET A 32 -7.15 -6.62 -1.89
CA MET A 32 -7.90 -6.89 -3.12
C MET A 32 -8.07 -8.40 -3.38
N ALA A 33 -7.04 -9.21 -3.12
CA ALA A 33 -7.12 -10.66 -3.24
C ALA A 33 -8.05 -11.27 -2.19
N VAL A 34 -7.97 -10.80 -0.93
CA VAL A 34 -8.85 -11.27 0.16
C VAL A 34 -10.30 -10.87 -0.08
N SER A 35 -10.57 -9.65 -0.54
CA SER A 35 -11.94 -9.20 -0.83
C SER A 35 -12.54 -9.97 -2.01
N HIS A 36 -11.74 -10.30 -3.03
CA HIS A 36 -12.17 -11.14 -4.14
C HIS A 36 -12.44 -12.59 -3.71
N PHE A 37 -11.59 -13.16 -2.84
CA PHE A 37 -11.80 -14.49 -2.26
C PHE A 37 -13.08 -14.55 -1.40
N TYR A 38 -13.30 -13.54 -0.55
CA TYR A 38 -14.52 -13.42 0.24
C TYR A 38 -15.77 -13.19 -0.63
N TRP A 39 -15.65 -12.43 -1.72
CA TRP A 39 -16.74 -12.24 -2.67
C TRP A 39 -17.17 -13.56 -3.32
N LEU A 40 -16.20 -14.35 -3.80
CA LEU A 40 -16.46 -15.64 -4.43
C LEU A 40 -17.12 -16.65 -3.45
N ARG A 41 -16.77 -16.58 -2.16
CA ARG A 41 -17.36 -17.43 -1.12
C ARG A 41 -18.73 -16.97 -0.60
N SER A 42 -18.99 -15.66 -0.54
CA SER A 42 -20.19 -15.13 0.13
C SER A 42 -21.27 -14.61 -0.83
N GLY A 43 -20.97 -14.42 -2.12
CA GLY A 43 -21.94 -13.96 -3.13
C GLY A 43 -22.49 -12.53 -2.92
N LYS A 44 -21.99 -11.79 -1.93
CA LYS A 44 -22.46 -10.44 -1.57
C LYS A 44 -21.76 -9.37 -2.41
N LYS A 45 -22.55 -8.63 -3.20
CA LYS A 45 -22.11 -7.51 -4.07
C LYS A 45 -21.28 -6.43 -3.36
N VAL A 46 -21.38 -6.32 -2.03
CA VAL A 46 -20.60 -5.38 -1.20
C VAL A 46 -19.09 -5.63 -1.35
N TYR A 47 -18.64 -6.89 -1.37
CA TYR A 47 -17.22 -7.21 -1.50
C TYR A 47 -16.66 -6.87 -2.89
N LEU A 48 -17.47 -6.99 -3.95
CA LEU A 48 -17.07 -6.59 -5.30
C LEU A 48 -16.95 -5.08 -5.42
N ASN A 49 -17.83 -4.31 -4.76
CA ASN A 49 -17.75 -2.86 -4.74
C ASN A 49 -16.51 -2.37 -3.96
N VAL A 50 -16.16 -3.03 -2.86
CA VAL A 50 -14.92 -2.75 -2.10
C VAL A 50 -13.69 -3.07 -2.94
N THR A 51 -13.66 -4.24 -3.59
CA THR A 51 -12.55 -4.63 -4.50
C THR A 51 -12.38 -3.62 -5.64
N LYS A 52 -13.49 -3.14 -6.23
CA LYS A 52 -13.48 -2.18 -7.34
C LYS A 52 -13.11 -0.76 -6.90
N ALA A 53 -13.47 -0.36 -5.68
CA ALA A 53 -13.05 0.90 -5.08
C ALA A 53 -11.55 0.89 -4.74
N TRP A 54 -11.04 -0.23 -4.21
CA TRP A 54 -9.62 -0.40 -3.92
C TRP A 54 -8.75 -0.53 -5.18
N SER A 55 -9.26 -1.13 -6.26
CA SER A 55 -8.58 -1.15 -7.57
C SER A 55 -8.46 0.23 -8.22
N LYS A 56 -9.16 1.24 -7.69
CA LYS A 56 -9.14 2.62 -8.19
C LYS A 56 -8.28 3.55 -7.32
N GLY A 57 -7.67 3.01 -6.25
CA GLY A 57 -6.64 3.66 -5.45
C GLY A 57 -5.29 3.66 -6.13
#